data_AF-A0A5C0VI04-F1
#
_entry.id   AF-A0A5C0VI04-F1
#
_cell.length_a   1.000
_cell.length_b   1.000
_cell.length_c   1.000
_cell.angle_alpha   90.00
_cell.angle_beta   90.00
_cell.angle_gamma   90.00
#
_symmetry.space_group_name_H-M   'P 1'
#
loop_
_entity.id
_entity.type
_entity.pdbx_description
1 polymer ?
#
loop_
_entity_poly.entity_id
_entity_poly.type
_entity_poly.pdbx_seq_one_letter_code
_entity_poly.pdbx_strand_id
1 'polypeptide(L)'
;MFKRRLLFFYFLFFLIAVSSASKAQNISNEGTSFWLCFPAHVPSGGSLANISVFVTSKSNSSGKVQCGTFSKDFSVAANTITEVVLPRDISYIGEGTSVFSNKGIKVTVDPGKPKIVVYGHIFAGARSAATLVLPNEALGQKYHAMAYTQSTIDRGLSQLNVVAVEANTTVNITPVLDGIKQSTFQVVLPNIGDVYQYQNPQDVTGTLIEVDKTISNCKKIAVFSGSSAIIISSPFCIVTNDTSLDPLLQQLYPIESWGVNFSMVPFYDRDSGSIYRILASENNTNVNLLGTTITLNAGEYYTTAPVTSFSFITADKKYQ
;
A
#
# COMPACT_ATOMS: atom_id res chain seq x y z
N MET A 1 -0.86 57.81 -15.23
CA MET A 1 -1.62 56.62 -15.68
C MET A 1 -0.74 55.53 -16.32
N PHE A 2 0.30 55.88 -17.08
CA PHE A 2 1.16 54.95 -17.83
C PHE A 2 1.98 53.97 -16.95
N LYS A 3 2.61 54.46 -15.86
CA LYS A 3 3.42 53.62 -14.95
C LYS A 3 2.63 52.50 -14.25
N ARG A 4 1.36 52.74 -13.88
CA ARG A 4 0.50 51.71 -13.26
C ARG A 4 0.13 50.59 -14.23
N ARG A 5 -0.07 50.91 -15.51
CA ARG A 5 -0.32 49.91 -16.56
C ARG A 5 0.93 49.07 -16.83
N LEU A 6 2.10 49.69 -16.84
CA LEU A 6 3.37 48.99 -17.03
C LEU A 6 3.69 48.00 -15.88
N LEU A 7 3.47 48.40 -14.61
CA LEU A 7 3.61 47.49 -13.47
C LEU A 7 2.62 46.32 -13.52
N PHE A 8 1.39 46.56 -13.98
CA PHE A 8 0.40 45.49 -14.16
C PHE A 8 0.85 44.48 -15.22
N PHE A 9 1.45 44.95 -16.33
CA PHE A 9 2.02 44.06 -17.34
C PHE A 9 3.20 43.24 -16.81
N TYR A 10 4.12 43.82 -16.03
CA TYR A 10 5.21 43.07 -15.41
C TYR A 10 4.71 42.03 -14.40
N PHE A 11 3.69 42.36 -13.61
CA PHE A 11 3.06 41.42 -12.67
C PHE A 11 2.37 40.25 -13.40
N LEU A 12 1.67 40.53 -14.51
CA LEU A 12 1.04 39.50 -15.33
C LEU A 12 2.09 38.58 -15.99
N PHE A 13 3.20 39.16 -16.48
CA PHE A 13 4.30 38.39 -17.07
C PHE A 13 5.01 37.52 -16.03
N PHE A 14 5.18 38.01 -14.81
CA PHE A 14 5.70 37.25 -13.68
C PHE A 14 4.78 36.06 -13.31
N LEU A 15 3.46 36.27 -13.26
CA LEU A 15 2.49 35.19 -13.00
C LEU A 15 2.50 34.09 -14.07
N ILE A 16 2.68 34.45 -15.35
CA ILE A 16 2.77 33.48 -16.46
C ILE A 16 4.11 32.72 -16.42
N ALA A 17 5.20 33.38 -16.03
CA ALA A 17 6.49 32.72 -15.84
C ALA A 17 6.47 31.72 -14.66
N VAL A 18 5.76 32.06 -13.57
CA VAL A 18 5.61 31.18 -12.40
C VAL A 18 4.71 29.97 -12.70
N SER A 19 3.66 30.12 -13.51
CA SER A 19 2.80 29.00 -13.90
C SER A 19 3.51 28.00 -14.83
N SER A 20 4.49 28.45 -15.63
CA SER A 20 5.33 27.59 -16.47
C SER A 20 6.30 26.70 -15.67
N ALA A 21 6.61 27.09 -14.43
CA ALA A 21 7.40 26.29 -13.49
C ALA A 21 6.53 25.31 -12.67
N SER A 22 5.20 25.35 -12.83
CA SER A 22 4.32 24.40 -12.17
C SER A 22 4.47 23.03 -12.84
N LYS A 23 5.19 22.12 -12.17
CA LYS A 23 5.09 20.70 -12.50
C LYS A 23 3.75 20.23 -11.98
N ALA A 24 2.78 20.02 -12.87
CA ALA A 24 1.65 19.16 -12.56
C ALA A 24 2.25 17.80 -12.15
N GLN A 25 2.11 17.45 -10.87
CA GLN A 25 2.63 16.18 -10.37
C GLN A 25 1.72 15.09 -10.89
N ASN A 26 2.09 14.49 -12.01
CA ASN A 26 1.52 13.22 -12.40
C ASN A 26 2.10 12.18 -11.44
N ILE A 27 1.23 11.61 -10.59
CA ILE A 27 1.64 10.59 -9.63
C ILE A 27 2.05 9.36 -10.45
N SER A 28 3.35 9.04 -10.39
CA SER A 28 3.94 7.90 -11.08
C SER A 28 4.31 6.81 -10.08
N ASN A 29 4.40 5.57 -10.54
CA ASN A 29 5.07 4.51 -9.80
C ASN A 29 6.60 4.58 -9.91
N GLU A 30 7.13 5.46 -10.78
CA GLU A 30 8.55 5.79 -10.87
C GLU A 30 8.93 6.90 -9.88
N GLY A 31 10.02 6.72 -9.13
CA GLY A 31 10.52 7.72 -8.18
C GLY A 31 11.98 7.53 -7.78
N THR A 32 12.42 8.32 -6.80
CA THR A 32 13.81 8.33 -6.30
C THR A 32 13.95 7.92 -4.84
N SER A 33 12.84 7.81 -4.10
CA SER A 33 12.82 7.39 -2.70
C SER A 33 11.55 6.59 -2.46
N PHE A 34 11.68 5.48 -1.73
CA PHE A 34 10.62 4.54 -1.42
C PHE A 34 10.76 4.02 -0.01
N TRP A 35 9.64 3.63 0.59
CA TRP A 35 9.58 2.97 1.89
C TRP A 35 8.68 1.75 1.83
N LEU A 36 9.17 0.63 2.35
CA LEU A 36 8.40 -0.59 2.58
C LEU A 36 8.74 -1.21 3.93
N CYS A 37 8.07 -2.29 4.28
CA CYS A 37 8.37 -3.07 5.48
C CYS A 37 8.30 -4.57 5.16
N PHE A 38 8.77 -5.41 6.09
CA PHE A 38 8.62 -6.86 6.04
C PHE A 38 7.68 -7.31 7.16
N PRO A 39 6.36 -7.43 6.87
CA PRO A 39 5.35 -7.81 7.85
C PRO A 39 5.50 -9.21 8.43
N ALA A 40 4.78 -9.44 9.53
CA ALA A 40 4.62 -10.78 10.07
C ALA A 40 4.07 -11.74 9.01
N HIS A 41 4.59 -12.96 9.03
CA HIS A 41 4.33 -13.96 8.01
C HIS A 41 4.38 -15.36 8.63
N VAL A 42 3.35 -16.16 8.35
CA VAL A 42 3.27 -17.53 8.88
C VAL A 42 4.24 -18.47 8.13
N PRO A 43 5.20 -19.13 8.81
CA PRO A 43 6.19 -19.99 8.18
C PRO A 43 5.60 -21.17 7.39
N SER A 44 6.22 -21.53 6.26
CA SER A 44 5.80 -22.65 5.41
C SER A 44 6.59 -23.91 5.74
N GLY A 45 5.96 -24.88 6.42
CA GLY A 45 6.61 -26.15 6.78
C GLY A 45 7.91 -25.98 7.59
N GLY A 46 7.99 -24.94 8.42
CA GLY A 46 9.21 -24.56 9.17
C GLY A 46 10.14 -23.59 8.44
N SER A 47 9.95 -23.35 7.14
CA SER A 47 10.68 -22.34 6.38
C SER A 47 10.21 -20.94 6.76
N LEU A 48 11.14 -20.13 7.27
CA LEU A 48 10.88 -18.73 7.57
C LEU A 48 10.88 -17.89 6.28
N ALA A 49 10.09 -16.82 6.27
CA ALA A 49 10.05 -15.93 5.13
C ALA A 49 11.35 -15.14 4.94
N ASN A 50 11.65 -14.84 3.68
CA ASN A 50 12.62 -13.83 3.26
C ASN A 50 11.87 -12.67 2.57
N ILE A 51 12.53 -11.51 2.48
CA ILE A 51 12.07 -10.40 1.65
C ILE A 51 13.14 -10.00 0.63
N SER A 52 12.71 -9.81 -0.60
CA SER A 52 13.52 -9.23 -1.67
C SER A 52 12.90 -7.93 -2.15
N VAL A 53 13.76 -6.96 -2.42
CA VAL A 53 13.43 -5.74 -3.14
C VAL A 53 13.86 -5.92 -4.59
N PHE A 54 12.92 -5.87 -5.52
CA PHE A 54 13.20 -5.85 -6.95
C PHE A 54 13.16 -4.42 -7.47
N VAL A 55 14.20 -4.02 -8.19
CA VAL A 55 14.35 -2.70 -8.79
C VAL A 55 14.38 -2.83 -10.31
N THR A 56 13.61 -2.00 -11.01
CA THR A 56 13.65 -1.90 -12.48
C THR A 56 13.64 -0.44 -12.91
N SER A 57 14.14 -0.15 -14.12
CA SER A 57 14.11 1.20 -14.69
C SER A 57 14.19 1.13 -16.22
N LYS A 58 13.63 2.14 -16.89
CA LYS A 58 13.73 2.34 -18.35
C LYS A 58 15.13 2.77 -18.79
N SER A 59 15.96 3.22 -17.85
CA SER A 59 17.31 3.74 -18.08
C SER A 59 18.28 3.14 -17.06
N ASN A 60 19.59 3.18 -17.35
CA ASN A 60 20.59 2.77 -16.36
C ASN A 60 20.50 3.66 -15.12
N SER A 61 20.34 3.05 -13.95
CA SER A 61 20.21 3.74 -12.67
C SER A 61 20.98 2.99 -11.57
N SER A 62 21.14 3.64 -10.43
CA SER A 62 21.83 3.09 -9.26
C SER A 62 21.31 3.74 -7.99
N GLY A 63 21.58 3.10 -6.86
CA GLY A 63 21.11 3.57 -5.58
C GLY A 63 21.43 2.60 -4.45
N LYS A 64 20.65 2.69 -3.38
CA LYS A 64 20.87 1.95 -2.14
C LYS A 64 19.56 1.43 -1.54
N VAL A 65 19.61 0.23 -0.98
CA VAL A 65 18.58 -0.35 -0.11
C VAL A 65 19.12 -0.38 1.32
N GLN A 66 18.34 0.12 2.28
CA GLN A 66 18.74 0.24 3.68
C GLN A 66 17.63 -0.24 4.61
N CYS A 67 17.99 -0.86 5.75
CA CYS A 67 17.07 -1.21 6.83
C CYS A 67 17.87 -1.34 8.12
N GLY A 68 17.60 -0.54 9.15
CA GLY A 68 18.40 -0.53 10.38
C GLY A 68 19.91 -0.39 10.08
N THR A 69 20.70 -1.39 10.47
CA THR A 69 22.15 -1.45 10.22
C THR A 69 22.53 -2.00 8.84
N PHE A 70 21.59 -2.58 8.10
CA PHE A 70 21.83 -3.11 6.76
C PHE A 70 21.84 -1.98 5.72
N SER A 71 22.79 -2.05 4.80
CA SER A 71 22.92 -1.15 3.66
C SER A 71 23.57 -1.88 2.49
N LYS A 72 22.93 -1.87 1.31
CA LYS A 72 23.47 -2.47 0.10
C LYS A 72 23.22 -1.57 -1.10
N ASP A 73 24.29 -1.26 -1.83
CA ASP A 73 24.19 -0.53 -3.10
C ASP A 73 23.67 -1.47 -4.20
N PHE A 74 22.95 -0.90 -5.16
CA PHE A 74 22.49 -1.59 -6.36
C PHE A 74 22.79 -0.78 -7.62
N SER A 75 22.90 -1.48 -8.74
CA SER A 75 22.86 -0.89 -10.08
C SER A 75 21.83 -1.68 -10.90
N VAL A 76 21.08 -0.98 -11.74
CA VAL A 76 20.07 -1.57 -12.61
C VAL A 76 20.30 -1.08 -14.03
N ALA A 77 20.40 -2.01 -14.97
CA ALA A 77 20.48 -1.69 -16.39
C ALA A 77 19.08 -1.37 -16.94
N ALA A 78 19.03 -0.54 -17.98
CA ALA A 78 17.80 -0.21 -18.68
C ALA A 78 17.01 -1.47 -19.08
N ASN A 79 15.72 -1.50 -18.75
CA ASN A 79 14.78 -2.58 -19.05
C ASN A 79 15.16 -3.95 -18.44
N THR A 80 15.91 -3.93 -17.33
CA THR A 80 16.24 -5.13 -16.55
C THR A 80 15.71 -5.04 -15.12
N ILE A 81 15.83 -6.14 -14.38
CA ILE A 81 15.46 -6.23 -12.96
C ILE A 81 16.72 -6.57 -12.15
N THR A 82 16.94 -5.84 -11.06
CA THR A 82 17.97 -6.14 -10.06
C THR A 82 17.29 -6.53 -8.76
N GLU A 83 17.66 -7.68 -8.20
CA GLU A 83 17.19 -8.14 -6.89
C GLU A 83 18.14 -7.74 -5.76
N VAL A 84 17.59 -7.27 -4.65
CA VAL A 84 18.27 -7.05 -3.38
C VAL A 84 17.56 -7.82 -2.28
N VAL A 85 18.14 -8.94 -1.86
CA VAL A 85 17.67 -9.73 -0.71
C VAL A 85 18.07 -9.02 0.59
N LEU A 86 17.13 -8.89 1.54
CA LEU A 86 17.39 -8.30 2.85
C LEU A 86 17.58 -9.37 3.93
N PRO A 87 18.50 -9.14 4.90
CA PRO A 87 18.61 -10.00 6.08
C PRO A 87 17.32 -9.95 6.92
N ARG A 88 16.76 -11.14 7.19
CA ARG A 88 15.49 -11.28 7.92
C ARG A 88 15.58 -10.80 9.36
N ASP A 89 16.66 -11.13 10.07
CA ASP A 89 16.92 -10.71 11.45
C ASP A 89 16.87 -9.19 11.62
N ILE A 90 17.30 -8.46 10.59
CA ILE A 90 17.27 -7.00 10.56
C ILE A 90 15.91 -6.45 10.10
N SER A 91 15.29 -7.02 9.06
CA SER A 91 14.12 -6.38 8.41
C SER A 91 12.75 -6.88 8.86
N TYR A 92 12.65 -8.12 9.35
CA TYR A 92 11.37 -8.73 9.77
C TYR A 92 10.77 -8.02 10.99
N ILE A 93 9.46 -7.76 10.95
CA ILE A 93 8.65 -7.41 12.12
C ILE A 93 7.91 -8.66 12.60
N GLY A 94 8.05 -8.95 13.90
CA GLY A 94 7.52 -10.15 14.53
C GLY A 94 6.00 -10.22 14.54
N GLU A 95 5.45 -11.32 15.05
CA GLU A 95 4.02 -11.40 15.35
C GLU A 95 3.64 -10.43 16.48
N GLY A 96 2.37 -10.04 16.51
CA GLY A 96 1.78 -9.14 17.49
C GLY A 96 1.58 -7.72 16.99
N THR A 97 0.92 -6.94 17.84
CA THR A 97 0.62 -5.52 17.62
C THR A 97 1.60 -4.68 18.43
N SER A 98 2.51 -3.97 17.76
CA SER A 98 3.53 -3.15 18.41
C SER A 98 4.17 -2.17 17.45
N VAL A 99 4.96 -1.24 17.98
CA VAL A 99 5.92 -0.43 17.23
C VAL A 99 7.26 -1.16 17.20
N PHE A 100 7.79 -1.37 16.01
CA PHE A 100 9.10 -1.97 15.77
C PHE A 100 10.05 -0.90 15.23
N SER A 101 11.12 -0.63 15.98
CA SER A 101 12.03 0.46 15.63
C SER A 101 12.98 0.11 14.49
N ASN A 102 13.19 1.05 13.57
CA ASN A 102 14.14 0.94 12.44
C ASN A 102 13.93 -0.30 11.54
N LYS A 103 12.69 -0.78 11.40
CA LYS A 103 12.31 -1.94 10.56
C LYS A 103 11.80 -1.54 9.17
N GLY A 104 11.67 -0.25 8.92
CA GLY A 104 11.36 0.31 7.61
C GLY A 104 12.55 0.12 6.65
N ILE A 105 12.25 -0.39 5.47
CA ILE A 105 13.19 -0.58 4.39
C ILE A 105 13.12 0.64 3.49
N LYS A 106 14.23 1.34 3.33
CA LYS A 106 14.36 2.52 2.48
C LYS A 106 15.07 2.14 1.18
N VAL A 107 14.51 2.54 0.05
CA VAL A 107 15.20 2.47 -1.26
C VAL A 107 15.41 3.89 -1.75
N THR A 108 16.64 4.25 -2.08
CA THR A 108 16.99 5.58 -2.60
C THR A 108 17.80 5.48 -3.88
N VAL A 109 17.52 6.35 -4.84
CA VAL A 109 18.28 6.51 -6.09
C VAL A 109 19.43 7.50 -5.86
N ASP A 110 20.59 7.25 -6.47
CA ASP A 110 21.73 8.15 -6.37
C ASP A 110 21.44 9.52 -7.01
N PRO A 111 22.01 10.62 -6.48
CA PRO A 111 21.83 11.95 -7.05
C PRO A 111 22.14 12.00 -8.54
N GLY A 112 21.21 12.54 -9.33
CA GLY A 112 21.35 12.69 -10.79
C GLY A 112 21.05 11.44 -11.62
N LYS A 113 20.71 10.30 -11.00
CA LYS A 113 20.29 9.09 -11.73
C LYS A 113 18.80 9.11 -12.10
N PRO A 114 18.38 8.40 -13.17
CA PRO A 114 16.98 8.25 -13.54
C PRO A 114 16.14 7.58 -12.45
N LYS A 115 14.84 7.92 -12.41
CA LYS A 115 13.87 7.28 -11.53
C LYS A 115 13.78 5.76 -11.77
N ILE A 116 13.40 5.03 -10.73
CA ILE A 116 13.24 3.58 -10.73
C ILE A 116 11.81 3.20 -10.36
N VAL A 117 11.42 1.95 -10.59
CA VAL A 117 10.24 1.30 -10.02
C VAL A 117 10.71 0.22 -9.05
N VAL A 118 10.00 0.08 -7.93
CA VAL A 118 10.37 -0.83 -6.85
C VAL A 118 9.22 -1.80 -6.57
N TYR A 119 9.54 -3.07 -6.35
CA TYR A 119 8.61 -4.09 -5.87
C TYR A 119 9.16 -4.76 -4.62
N GLY A 120 8.31 -5.01 -3.64
CA GLY A 120 8.63 -5.86 -2.48
C GLY A 120 8.06 -7.26 -2.70
N HIS A 121 8.85 -8.29 -2.45
CA HIS A 121 8.44 -9.68 -2.56
C HIS A 121 8.78 -10.43 -1.26
N ILE A 122 7.76 -10.98 -0.61
CA ILE A 122 7.88 -11.80 0.59
C ILE A 122 7.61 -13.26 0.23
N PHE A 123 8.47 -14.18 0.65
CA PHE A 123 8.31 -15.59 0.29
C PHE A 123 8.90 -16.56 1.32
N ALA A 124 8.27 -17.71 1.48
CA ALA A 124 8.72 -18.83 2.31
C ALA A 124 8.26 -20.17 1.71
N GLY A 125 9.17 -20.99 1.17
CA GLY A 125 8.79 -22.24 0.51
C GLY A 125 7.76 -22.00 -0.60
N ALA A 126 6.60 -22.65 -0.51
CA ALA A 126 5.49 -22.49 -1.46
C ALA A 126 4.53 -21.33 -1.15
N ARG A 127 4.94 -20.36 -0.31
CA ARG A 127 4.12 -19.18 0.05
C ARG A 127 4.76 -17.92 -0.44
N SER A 128 4.00 -17.04 -1.09
CA SER A 128 4.54 -15.75 -1.53
C SER A 128 3.50 -14.66 -1.71
N ALA A 129 3.94 -13.40 -1.57
CA ALA A 129 3.19 -12.24 -2.03
C ALA A 129 4.15 -11.17 -2.54
N ALA A 130 3.69 -10.33 -3.46
CA ALA A 130 4.45 -9.22 -3.98
C ALA A 130 3.59 -7.95 -4.05
N THR A 131 4.22 -6.80 -3.92
CA THR A 131 3.55 -5.51 -4.05
C THR A 131 4.41 -4.49 -4.77
N LEU A 132 3.77 -3.65 -5.58
CA LEU A 132 4.38 -2.43 -6.10
C LEU A 132 4.63 -1.46 -4.94
N VAL A 133 5.82 -0.89 -4.87
CA VAL A 133 6.17 0.08 -3.84
C VAL A 133 6.01 1.50 -4.39
N LEU A 134 5.18 2.30 -3.72
CA LEU A 134 4.90 3.67 -4.10
C LEU A 134 6.07 4.59 -3.73
N PRO A 135 6.47 5.51 -4.62
CA PRO A 135 7.50 6.49 -4.29
C PRO A 135 6.98 7.48 -3.24
N ASN A 136 7.88 8.08 -2.46
CA ASN A 136 7.55 9.05 -1.40
C ASN A 136 6.62 10.20 -1.88
N GLU A 137 6.75 10.62 -3.13
CA GLU A 137 5.90 11.64 -3.75
C GLU A 137 4.42 11.21 -3.87
N ALA A 138 4.16 9.91 -4.06
CA ALA A 138 2.83 9.31 -4.17
C ALA A 138 2.19 8.97 -2.80
N LEU A 139 2.96 9.04 -1.70
CA LEU A 139 2.43 8.82 -0.36
C LEU A 139 1.56 9.99 0.09
N GLY A 140 0.56 9.67 0.92
CA GLY A 140 -0.40 10.58 1.50
C GLY A 140 -0.49 10.49 3.02
N GLN A 141 -1.60 11.01 3.54
CA GLN A 141 -1.87 11.15 4.98
C GLN A 141 -3.02 10.30 5.49
N LYS A 142 -3.87 9.79 4.59
CA LYS A 142 -5.13 9.13 4.94
C LYS A 142 -5.33 7.87 4.12
N TYR A 143 -5.58 6.76 4.79
CA TYR A 143 -5.69 5.43 4.18
C TYR A 143 -6.81 4.65 4.84
N HIS A 144 -7.47 3.77 4.09
CA HIS A 144 -8.20 2.65 4.67
C HIS A 144 -7.44 1.35 4.43
N ALA A 145 -7.37 0.49 5.44
CA ALA A 145 -6.86 -0.86 5.29
C ALA A 145 -7.76 -1.70 4.36
N MET A 146 -7.13 -2.53 3.54
CA MET A 146 -7.79 -3.57 2.74
C MET A 146 -7.14 -4.92 3.05
N ALA A 147 -7.91 -5.82 3.63
CA ALA A 147 -7.49 -7.16 3.98
C ALA A 147 -8.52 -8.17 3.44
N TYR A 148 -8.63 -9.33 4.07
CA TYR A 148 -9.59 -10.36 3.69
C TYR A 148 -10.16 -11.10 4.89
N THR A 149 -11.33 -11.70 4.70
CA THR A 149 -12.06 -12.45 5.73
C THR A 149 -11.22 -13.63 6.19
N GLN A 150 -10.83 -13.64 7.46
CA GLN A 150 -10.01 -14.71 8.02
C GLN A 150 -10.85 -15.98 8.23
N SER A 151 -10.23 -17.15 8.06
CA SER A 151 -10.79 -18.43 8.48
C SER A 151 -10.07 -18.94 9.73
N THR A 152 -10.77 -19.71 10.56
CA THR A 152 -10.21 -20.30 11.79
C THR A 152 -9.23 -21.44 11.53
N ILE A 153 -9.20 -21.96 10.30
CA ILE A 153 -8.23 -22.98 9.85
C ILE A 153 -6.88 -22.31 9.55
N ASP A 154 -6.93 -21.06 9.13
CA ASP A 154 -5.80 -20.27 8.69
C ASP A 154 -5.09 -19.80 9.95
N ARG A 155 -3.82 -20.18 10.13
CA ARG A 155 -3.02 -19.70 11.27
C ARG A 155 -2.57 -18.24 11.12
N GLY A 156 -3.12 -17.53 10.15
CA GLY A 156 -2.79 -16.16 9.84
C GLY A 156 -3.63 -15.17 10.62
N LEU A 157 -3.20 -13.92 10.57
CA LEU A 157 -3.89 -12.79 11.15
C LEU A 157 -4.01 -11.72 10.08
N SER A 158 -5.21 -11.14 10.00
CA SER A 158 -5.44 -9.91 9.26
C SER A 158 -4.55 -8.82 9.85
N GLN A 159 -3.88 -8.05 9.00
CA GLN A 159 -2.87 -7.12 9.46
C GLN A 159 -2.78 -5.84 8.63
N LEU A 160 -2.30 -4.78 9.29
CA LEU A 160 -1.87 -3.54 8.66
C LEU A 160 -0.55 -3.08 9.27
N ASN A 161 0.21 -2.32 8.49
CA ASN A 161 1.51 -1.78 8.89
C ASN A 161 1.62 -0.32 8.47
N VAL A 162 2.16 0.52 9.36
CA VAL A 162 2.41 1.94 9.10
C VAL A 162 3.90 2.20 9.24
N VAL A 163 4.54 2.64 8.16
CA VAL A 163 5.96 3.00 8.12
C VAL A 163 6.10 4.51 8.22
N ALA A 164 6.82 4.98 9.23
CA ALA A 164 7.19 6.38 9.36
C ALA A 164 8.29 6.73 8.35
N VAL A 165 7.97 7.59 7.38
CA VAL A 165 8.95 8.10 6.40
C VAL A 165 9.65 9.36 6.88
N GLU A 166 9.16 9.92 7.99
CA GLU A 166 9.63 11.11 8.70
C GLU A 166 9.60 10.86 10.21
N ALA A 167 10.52 11.46 10.97
CA ALA A 167 10.60 11.29 12.42
C ALA A 167 9.41 11.95 13.14
N ASN A 168 9.16 11.54 14.38
CA ASN A 168 8.12 12.09 15.26
C ASN A 168 6.73 12.08 14.59
N THR A 169 6.38 10.99 13.93
CA THR A 169 5.11 10.85 13.21
C THR A 169 4.07 10.25 14.15
N THR A 170 2.95 10.95 14.31
CA THR A 170 1.81 10.49 15.09
C THR A 170 0.67 10.15 14.16
N VAL A 171 0.08 8.98 14.34
CA VAL A 171 -1.08 8.50 13.57
C VAL A 171 -2.24 8.15 14.49
N ASN A 172 -3.45 8.44 14.04
CA ASN A 172 -4.69 8.03 14.67
C ASN A 172 -5.27 6.86 13.86
N ILE A 173 -5.53 5.75 14.53
CA ILE A 173 -6.03 4.52 13.91
C ILE A 173 -7.41 4.23 14.48
N THR A 174 -8.38 4.06 13.60
CA THR A 174 -9.76 3.67 13.95
C THR A 174 -10.03 2.29 13.37
N PRO A 175 -9.82 1.21 14.14
CA PRO A 175 -10.00 -0.14 13.63
C PRO A 175 -11.43 -0.42 13.21
N VAL A 176 -11.57 -1.32 12.25
CA VAL A 176 -12.81 -1.98 11.88
C VAL A 176 -12.52 -3.48 11.95
N LEU A 177 -13.35 -4.23 12.65
CA LEU A 177 -13.21 -5.68 12.81
C LEU A 177 -14.48 -6.34 12.25
N ASP A 178 -14.36 -7.11 11.17
CA ASP A 178 -15.49 -7.72 10.45
C ASP A 178 -16.62 -6.72 10.15
N GLY A 179 -16.26 -5.51 9.72
CA GLY A 179 -17.21 -4.43 9.43
C GLY A 179 -17.68 -3.62 10.64
N ILE A 180 -17.28 -3.99 11.86
CA ILE A 180 -17.65 -3.28 13.09
C ILE A 180 -16.56 -2.29 13.50
N LYS A 181 -16.88 -1.00 13.47
CA LYS A 181 -16.00 0.08 13.89
C LYS A 181 -15.68 0.01 15.39
N GLN A 182 -14.40 0.18 15.72
CA GLN A 182 -13.88 0.19 17.08
C GLN A 182 -13.47 1.61 17.53
N SER A 183 -13.08 1.75 18.79
CA SER A 183 -12.54 3.01 19.32
C SER A 183 -11.21 3.38 18.66
N THR A 184 -11.06 4.67 18.33
CA THR A 184 -9.81 5.23 17.82
C THR A 184 -8.74 5.23 18.91
N PHE A 185 -7.51 4.89 18.53
CA PHE A 185 -6.31 5.06 19.36
C PHE A 185 -5.19 5.75 18.59
N GLN A 186 -4.20 6.24 19.32
CA GLN A 186 -3.06 6.96 18.77
C GLN A 186 -1.79 6.12 18.85
N VAL A 187 -0.94 6.22 17.82
CA VAL A 187 0.39 5.62 17.78
C VAL A 187 1.42 6.69 17.48
N VAL A 188 2.53 6.68 18.22
CA VAL A 188 3.67 7.57 18.03
C VAL A 188 4.84 6.77 17.46
N LEU A 189 5.39 7.26 16.35
CA LEU A 189 6.55 6.72 15.64
C LEU A 189 7.70 7.73 15.74
N PRO A 190 8.57 7.60 16.77
CA PRO A 190 9.59 8.61 17.05
C PRO A 190 10.67 8.70 15.97
N ASN A 191 11.08 7.59 15.36
CA ASN A 191 12.19 7.57 14.39
C ASN A 191 11.72 7.35 12.96
N ILE A 192 12.52 7.84 12.01
CA ILE A 192 12.38 7.48 10.60
C ILE A 192 12.61 5.97 10.45
N GLY A 193 11.72 5.27 9.75
CA GLY A 193 11.79 3.83 9.57
C GLY A 193 11.24 3.03 10.74
N ASP A 194 10.62 3.66 11.75
CA ASP A 194 9.78 2.93 12.69
C ASP A 194 8.54 2.37 11.97
N VAL A 195 8.14 1.16 12.32
CA VAL A 195 6.99 0.47 11.74
C VAL A 195 6.02 0.09 12.84
N TYR A 196 4.79 0.60 12.78
CA TYR A 196 3.71 0.05 13.59
C TYR A 196 3.07 -1.12 12.86
N GLN A 197 2.82 -2.21 13.57
CA GLN A 197 1.99 -3.31 13.09
C GLN A 197 0.76 -3.44 13.99
N TYR A 198 -0.39 -3.67 13.36
CA TYR A 198 -1.62 -4.09 14.03
C TYR A 198 -2.08 -5.40 13.40
N GLN A 199 -2.29 -6.43 14.23
CA GLN A 199 -2.82 -7.72 13.83
C GLN A 199 -4.11 -8.04 14.59
N ASN A 200 -5.04 -8.71 13.91
CA ASN A 200 -6.28 -9.19 14.50
C ASN A 200 -6.72 -10.50 13.81
N PRO A 201 -7.33 -11.45 14.54
CA PRO A 201 -7.95 -12.63 13.93
C PRO A 201 -9.18 -12.30 13.08
N GLN A 202 -9.76 -11.10 13.23
CA GLN A 202 -10.88 -10.62 12.42
C GLN A 202 -10.41 -9.77 11.25
N ASP A 203 -11.21 -9.68 10.19
CA ASP A 203 -10.90 -8.85 9.02
C ASP A 203 -10.79 -7.38 9.41
N VAL A 204 -9.65 -6.76 9.07
CA VAL A 204 -9.37 -5.35 9.42
C VAL A 204 -9.74 -4.36 8.31
N THR A 205 -10.36 -4.85 7.23
CA THR A 205 -10.80 -4.03 6.09
C THR A 205 -11.69 -2.88 6.56
N GLY A 206 -11.42 -1.68 6.04
CA GLY A 206 -12.13 -0.46 6.43
C GLY A 206 -11.50 0.29 7.59
N THR A 207 -10.53 -0.28 8.31
CA THR A 207 -9.75 0.43 9.34
C THR A 207 -9.20 1.72 8.77
N LEU A 208 -9.49 2.84 9.43
CA LEU A 208 -9.04 4.17 9.00
C LEU A 208 -7.72 4.52 9.69
N ILE A 209 -6.71 4.90 8.90
CA ILE A 209 -5.39 5.35 9.35
C ILE A 209 -5.19 6.79 8.89
N GLU A 210 -5.00 7.71 9.82
CA GLU A 210 -4.79 9.13 9.51
C GLU A 210 -3.58 9.66 10.24
N VAL A 211 -2.74 10.44 9.55
CA VAL A 211 -1.72 11.27 10.21
C VAL A 211 -2.41 12.30 11.10
N ASP A 212 -1.90 12.47 12.32
CA ASP A 212 -2.43 13.47 13.25
C ASP A 212 -2.19 14.88 12.69
N LYS A 213 -3.28 15.58 12.35
CA LYS A 213 -3.25 16.90 11.71
C LYS A 213 -2.69 18.00 12.60
N THR A 214 -2.64 17.79 13.92
CA THR A 214 -2.16 18.79 14.87
C THR A 214 -0.68 18.60 15.19
N ILE A 215 -0.24 17.35 15.38
CA ILE A 215 1.12 17.00 15.81
C ILE A 215 2.04 16.77 14.59
N SER A 216 1.51 16.14 13.54
CA SER A 216 2.27 15.64 12.39
C SER A 216 1.77 16.23 11.08
N ASN A 217 1.31 17.49 11.12
CA ASN A 217 0.78 18.18 9.96
C ASN A 217 1.71 18.05 8.74
N CYS A 218 1.11 17.75 7.57
CA CYS A 218 1.80 17.55 6.30
C CYS A 218 2.73 16.34 6.20
N LYS A 219 3.00 15.59 7.28
CA LYS A 219 3.84 14.40 7.21
C LYS A 219 3.16 13.31 6.41
N LYS A 220 3.96 12.50 5.72
CA LYS A 220 3.45 11.35 4.96
C LYS A 220 3.75 10.05 5.70
N ILE A 221 3.00 9.01 5.38
CA ILE A 221 3.24 7.64 5.86
C ILE A 221 3.10 6.68 4.69
N ALA A 222 3.83 5.56 4.74
CA ALA A 222 3.55 4.42 3.87
C ALA A 222 2.73 3.40 4.66
N VAL A 223 1.63 2.92 4.08
CA VAL A 223 0.73 1.97 4.75
C VAL A 223 0.65 0.70 3.93
N PHE A 224 0.71 -0.45 4.60
CA PHE A 224 0.52 -1.77 4.01
C PHE A 224 -0.63 -2.45 4.73
N SER A 225 -1.32 -3.37 4.04
CA SER A 225 -2.25 -4.29 4.70
C SER A 225 -2.37 -5.60 3.95
N GLY A 226 -3.03 -6.55 4.60
CA GLY A 226 -3.32 -7.87 4.07
C GLY A 226 -3.49 -8.88 5.19
N SER A 227 -2.88 -10.05 5.06
CA SER A 227 -2.88 -11.11 6.06
C SER A 227 -1.52 -11.78 6.11
N SER A 228 -1.08 -12.19 7.30
CA SER A 228 0.17 -12.96 7.46
C SER A 228 0.08 -14.35 6.82
N ALA A 229 -1.14 -14.81 6.52
CA ALA A 229 -1.48 -16.05 5.83
C ALA A 229 -2.99 -16.16 5.66
N ILE A 230 -3.48 -16.58 4.49
CA ILE A 230 -4.92 -16.78 4.29
C ILE A 230 -5.21 -17.83 3.24
N ILE A 231 -6.36 -18.50 3.39
CA ILE A 231 -6.96 -19.36 2.39
C ILE A 231 -8.07 -18.59 1.69
N ILE A 232 -7.95 -18.39 0.38
CA ILE A 232 -9.03 -17.87 -0.47
C ILE A 232 -9.39 -18.95 -1.46
N SER A 233 -10.34 -19.80 -1.08
CA SER A 233 -10.80 -20.92 -1.90
C SER A 233 -12.10 -20.60 -2.63
N SER A 234 -12.28 -21.23 -3.79
CA SER A 234 -13.60 -21.29 -4.43
C SER A 234 -14.57 -22.09 -3.55
N PRO A 235 -15.89 -21.78 -3.56
CA PRO A 235 -16.90 -22.61 -2.90
C PRO A 235 -16.88 -24.09 -3.32
N PHE A 236 -16.30 -24.39 -4.49
CA PHE A 236 -16.20 -25.75 -5.04
C PHE A 236 -14.91 -26.48 -4.62
N CYS A 237 -13.99 -25.81 -3.92
CA CYS A 237 -12.75 -26.40 -3.41
C CYS A 237 -12.95 -26.88 -1.97
N ILE A 238 -12.68 -28.16 -1.71
CA ILE A 238 -12.71 -28.71 -0.35
C ILE A 238 -11.49 -28.20 0.41
N VAL A 239 -11.72 -27.38 1.44
CA VAL A 239 -10.67 -26.93 2.36
C VAL A 239 -10.37 -28.07 3.34
N THR A 240 -9.16 -28.61 3.23
CA THR A 240 -8.60 -29.58 4.20
C THR A 240 -7.50 -28.92 5.03
N ASN A 241 -6.99 -29.61 6.04
CA ASN A 241 -5.83 -29.20 6.82
C ASN A 241 -4.52 -29.04 6.01
N ASP A 242 -4.46 -29.59 4.79
CA ASP A 242 -3.32 -29.47 3.86
C ASP A 242 -3.53 -28.38 2.80
N THR A 243 -4.52 -27.50 2.97
CA THR A 243 -4.81 -26.43 2.00
C THR A 243 -3.68 -25.41 1.97
N SER A 244 -3.21 -25.07 0.76
CA SER A 244 -2.23 -24.01 0.57
C SER A 244 -2.78 -22.68 1.06
N LEU A 245 -1.91 -21.91 1.70
CA LEU A 245 -2.22 -20.60 2.25
C LEU A 245 -1.09 -19.65 1.91
N ASP A 246 -1.44 -18.46 1.44
CA ASP A 246 -0.49 -17.43 1.02
C ASP A 246 -0.67 -16.18 1.87
N PRO A 247 0.39 -15.39 2.11
CA PRO A 247 0.21 -14.07 2.68
C PRO A 247 -0.54 -13.17 1.68
N LEU A 248 -1.22 -12.15 2.19
CA LEU A 248 -1.62 -10.99 1.39
C LEU A 248 -0.77 -9.81 1.80
N LEU A 249 -0.23 -9.10 0.81
CA LEU A 249 0.59 -7.92 1.03
C LEU A 249 0.32 -6.90 -0.07
N GLN A 250 -0.15 -5.73 0.32
CA GLN A 250 -0.31 -4.60 -0.58
C GLN A 250 0.14 -3.31 0.10
N GLN A 251 0.96 -2.49 -0.59
CA GLN A 251 1.09 -1.09 -0.22
C GLN A 251 -0.17 -0.35 -0.66
N LEU A 252 -0.81 0.32 0.30
CA LEU A 252 -2.05 1.01 0.09
C LEU A 252 -1.83 2.36 -0.58
N TYR A 253 -2.74 2.68 -1.49
CA TYR A 253 -2.85 3.99 -2.08
C TYR A 253 -3.59 4.92 -1.11
N PRO A 254 -3.13 6.17 -0.93
CA PRO A 254 -3.84 7.11 -0.08
C PRO A 254 -5.19 7.47 -0.69
N ILE A 255 -6.19 7.76 0.15
CA ILE A 255 -7.59 7.95 -0.27
C ILE A 255 -7.72 9.05 -1.35
N GLU A 256 -6.91 10.10 -1.29
CA GLU A 256 -6.92 11.17 -2.29
C GLU A 256 -6.59 10.69 -3.70
N SER A 257 -5.88 9.58 -3.85
CA SER A 257 -5.48 9.00 -5.14
C SER A 257 -6.47 7.96 -5.69
N TRP A 258 -7.53 7.64 -4.96
CA TRP A 258 -8.54 6.67 -5.39
C TRP A 258 -9.35 7.16 -6.59
N GLY A 259 -9.83 6.20 -7.38
CA GLY A 259 -10.55 6.43 -8.62
C GLY A 259 -12.06 6.25 -8.48
N VAL A 260 -12.77 6.40 -9.60
CA VAL A 260 -14.22 6.19 -9.71
C VAL A 260 -14.61 5.22 -10.83
N ASN A 261 -13.64 4.68 -11.56
CA ASN A 261 -13.84 3.71 -12.64
C ASN A 261 -12.72 2.69 -12.61
N PHE A 262 -13.07 1.40 -12.56
CA PHE A 262 -12.12 0.29 -12.58
C PHE A 262 -12.64 -0.81 -13.51
N SER A 263 -11.72 -1.54 -14.13
CA SER A 263 -12.05 -2.71 -14.95
C SER A 263 -11.84 -3.98 -14.14
N MET A 264 -12.85 -4.85 -14.13
CA MET A 264 -12.74 -6.22 -13.65
C MET A 264 -12.31 -7.09 -14.83
N VAL A 265 -11.07 -7.57 -14.76
CA VAL A 265 -10.52 -8.49 -15.75
C VAL A 265 -10.23 -9.81 -15.04
N PRO A 266 -11.11 -10.81 -15.16
CA PRO A 266 -10.85 -12.14 -14.62
C PRO A 266 -9.60 -12.78 -15.28
N PHE A 267 -8.97 -13.71 -14.57
CA PHE A 267 -7.84 -14.46 -15.12
C PHE A 267 -8.31 -15.38 -16.26
N TYR A 268 -7.52 -15.40 -17.34
CA TYR A 268 -7.71 -16.35 -18.44
C TYR A 268 -7.63 -17.79 -17.91
N ASP A 269 -8.54 -18.66 -18.38
CA ASP A 269 -8.67 -20.08 -17.98
C ASP A 269 -8.83 -20.33 -16.46
N ARG A 270 -9.35 -19.35 -15.71
CA ARG A 270 -9.75 -19.53 -14.30
C ARG A 270 -11.27 -19.70 -14.20
N ASP A 271 -11.75 -20.91 -14.44
CA ASP A 271 -13.19 -21.26 -14.38
C ASP A 271 -13.82 -21.02 -13.01
N SER A 272 -13.02 -21.03 -11.95
CA SER A 272 -13.48 -20.71 -10.59
C SER A 272 -13.81 -19.22 -10.38
N GLY A 273 -13.49 -18.35 -11.35
CA GLY A 273 -13.68 -16.90 -11.29
C GLY A 273 -12.65 -16.16 -10.42
N SER A 274 -12.73 -14.83 -10.49
CA SER A 274 -11.97 -13.87 -9.67
C SER A 274 -12.88 -13.16 -8.68
N ILE A 275 -12.43 -13.01 -7.44
CA ILE A 275 -13.15 -12.29 -6.39
C ILE A 275 -12.63 -10.86 -6.34
N TYR A 276 -13.53 -9.89 -6.24
CA TYR A 276 -13.19 -8.49 -6.12
C TYR A 276 -13.75 -7.93 -4.82
N ARG A 277 -12.97 -7.08 -4.18
CA ARG A 277 -13.38 -6.35 -2.99
C ARG A 277 -13.31 -4.86 -3.29
N ILE A 278 -14.40 -4.18 -2.99
CA ILE A 278 -14.64 -2.77 -3.32
C ILE A 278 -14.81 -2.03 -2.01
N LEU A 279 -14.08 -0.95 -1.79
CA LEU A 279 -14.07 -0.18 -0.54
C LEU A 279 -14.36 1.30 -0.83
N ALA A 280 -15.38 1.86 -0.19
CA ALA A 280 -15.77 3.26 -0.40
C ALA A 280 -14.98 4.22 0.51
N SER A 281 -14.54 5.36 -0.03
CA SER A 281 -13.87 6.39 0.77
C SER A 281 -14.84 7.36 1.46
N GLU A 282 -16.09 7.42 0.99
CA GLU A 282 -17.07 8.44 1.39
C GLU A 282 -18.42 7.80 1.69
N ASN A 283 -19.20 8.45 2.56
CA ASN A 283 -20.54 8.01 2.90
C ASN A 283 -21.49 8.10 1.71
N ASN A 284 -22.46 7.19 1.62
CA ASN A 284 -23.44 7.13 0.54
C ASN A 284 -22.77 7.11 -0.85
N THR A 285 -21.75 6.27 -1.04
CA THR A 285 -21.11 6.03 -2.34
C THR A 285 -21.92 4.98 -3.08
N ASN A 286 -22.43 5.32 -4.26
CA ASN A 286 -23.21 4.42 -5.10
C ASN A 286 -22.30 3.77 -6.14
N VAL A 287 -22.02 2.48 -5.94
CA VAL A 287 -21.19 1.67 -6.83
C VAL A 287 -22.10 0.89 -7.77
N ASN A 288 -21.90 1.04 -9.07
CA ASN A 288 -22.54 0.23 -10.11
C ASN A 288 -21.61 -0.93 -10.50
N LEU A 289 -22.09 -2.15 -10.30
CA LEU A 289 -21.40 -3.39 -10.56
C LEU A 289 -22.36 -4.37 -11.22
N LEU A 290 -22.03 -4.88 -12.42
CA LEU A 290 -22.82 -5.90 -13.12
C LEU A 290 -24.32 -5.53 -13.24
N GLY A 291 -24.62 -4.26 -13.49
CA GLY A 291 -25.99 -3.75 -13.61
C GLY A 291 -26.75 -3.55 -12.28
N THR A 292 -26.10 -3.81 -11.14
CA THR A 292 -26.65 -3.60 -9.79
C THR A 292 -25.97 -2.40 -9.13
N THR A 293 -26.75 -1.57 -8.42
CA THR A 293 -26.23 -0.47 -7.60
C THR A 293 -26.12 -0.91 -6.14
N ILE A 294 -24.96 -0.71 -5.54
CA ILE A 294 -24.64 -1.00 -4.14
C ILE A 294 -24.26 0.32 -3.48
N THR A 295 -24.91 0.67 -2.37
CA THR A 295 -24.56 1.87 -1.60
C THR A 295 -23.66 1.49 -0.43
N LEU A 296 -22.50 2.12 -0.33
CA LEU A 296 -21.51 1.90 0.72
C LEU A 296 -21.21 3.20 1.47
N ASN A 297 -21.00 3.11 2.78
CA ASN A 297 -20.46 4.20 3.58
C ASN A 297 -18.93 4.22 3.60
N ALA A 298 -18.34 5.31 4.12
CA ALA A 298 -16.89 5.42 4.21
C ALA A 298 -16.31 4.29 5.08
N GLY A 299 -15.39 3.52 4.51
CA GLY A 299 -14.79 2.35 5.15
C GLY A 299 -15.63 1.06 5.06
N GLU A 300 -16.85 1.11 4.51
CA GLU A 300 -17.62 -0.10 4.19
C GLU A 300 -17.14 -0.69 2.87
N TYR A 301 -17.17 -2.02 2.80
CA TYR A 301 -16.75 -2.77 1.63
C TYR A 301 -17.81 -3.75 1.15
N TYR A 302 -17.73 -4.09 -0.13
CA TYR A 302 -18.48 -5.17 -0.76
C TYR A 302 -17.50 -6.19 -1.36
N THR A 303 -17.75 -7.47 -1.15
CA THR A 303 -17.00 -8.55 -1.80
C THR A 303 -17.91 -9.28 -2.77
N THR A 304 -17.48 -9.42 -4.03
CA THR A 304 -18.25 -10.10 -5.06
C THR A 304 -18.24 -11.61 -4.85
N ALA A 305 -19.25 -12.31 -5.37
CA ALA A 305 -19.05 -13.71 -5.74
C ALA A 305 -17.95 -13.82 -6.82
N PRO A 306 -17.35 -15.00 -7.06
CA PRO A 306 -16.37 -15.15 -8.14
C PRO A 306 -16.96 -14.76 -9.50
N VAL A 307 -16.25 -13.91 -10.24
CA VAL A 307 -16.64 -13.37 -11.54
C VAL A 307 -15.74 -13.94 -12.63
N THR A 308 -16.35 -14.45 -13.71
CA THR A 308 -15.65 -15.04 -14.87
C THR A 308 -15.73 -14.18 -16.13
N SER A 309 -16.59 -13.15 -16.14
CA SER A 309 -16.74 -12.22 -17.26
C SER A 309 -16.12 -10.86 -16.99
N PHE A 310 -15.62 -10.22 -18.05
CA PHE A 310 -15.21 -8.82 -18.00
C PHE A 310 -16.38 -7.91 -17.58
N SER A 311 -16.11 -6.91 -16.75
CA SER A 311 -17.06 -5.85 -16.41
C SER A 311 -16.32 -4.56 -16.03
N PHE A 312 -17.05 -3.45 -16.06
CA PHE A 312 -16.62 -2.23 -15.38
C PHE A 312 -17.30 -2.13 -14.01
N ILE A 313 -16.59 -1.52 -13.07
CA ILE A 313 -17.15 -0.98 -11.84
C ILE A 313 -17.09 0.54 -11.99
N THR A 314 -18.18 1.22 -11.67
CA THR A 314 -18.21 2.69 -11.65
C THR A 314 -18.86 3.18 -10.38
N ALA A 315 -18.52 4.37 -9.92
CA ALA A 315 -19.17 4.98 -8.76
C ALA A 315 -19.30 6.49 -8.90
N ASP A 316 -20.20 7.07 -8.13
CA ASP A 316 -20.39 8.53 -8.04
C ASP A 316 -19.33 9.23 -7.18
N LYS A 317 -18.62 8.48 -6.32
CA LYS A 317 -17.56 8.93 -5.42
C LYS A 317 -16.38 7.96 -5.43
N LYS A 318 -15.26 8.38 -4.84
CA LYS A 318 -14.01 7.61 -4.83
C LYS A 318 -14.16 6.26 -4.13
N TYR A 319 -13.55 5.24 -4.73
CA TYR A 319 -13.42 3.89 -4.16
C TYR A 319 -12.13 3.24 -4.64
N GLN A 320 -11.77 2.13 -3.98
CA GLN A 320 -10.68 1.25 -4.35
C GLN A 320 -11.17 -0.19 -4.51
#